data_AF-A0A5G2QHD1-F1
#
_entry.id   AF-A0A5G2QHD1-F1
#
_cell.length_a   1.000
_cell.length_b   1.000
_cell.length_c   1.000
_cell.angle_alpha   90.00
_cell.angle_beta   90.00
_cell.angle_gamma   90.00
#
_symmetry.space_group_name_H-M   'P 1'
#
loop_
_entity.id
_entity.type
_entity.pdbx_description
1 polymer ?
#
loop_
_entity_poly.entity_id
_entity_poly.type
_entity_poly.pdbx_seq_one_letter_code
_entity_poly.pdbx_strand_id
1 'polypeptide(L)'
;MLEALPLLLAVCSLVLVLLTLLWLLPHPKCSLIFIAWEEFILLPVRNLLMGSSKEQRILQYVLQHAVAGDPESVLDTIDTYSSQKEWAMHVGRKKGQIVDTVVQEQRPSVLLELGAYCGYSAVRMARLLLPSARLLTIELNPDNAAIAQQVVDFAGLQDRVTVVVGASQDIIPQLKKKYDVDTLDMVFLDHWKDRYLPDTLLLEVSLTHGCQWASAPKSQVPQL
;
A
#
# COMPACT_ATOMS: atom_id res chain seq x y z
N MET A 1 11.74 13.53 -58.18
CA MET A 1 10.99 12.35 -57.70
C MET A 1 11.84 11.32 -56.94
N LEU A 2 13.18 11.43 -56.87
CA LEU A 2 14.04 10.42 -56.23
C LEU A 2 14.20 10.57 -54.69
N GLU A 3 13.90 11.74 -54.12
CA GLU A 3 14.10 12.06 -52.68
C GLU A 3 13.03 11.44 -51.75
N ALA A 4 11.88 11.02 -52.27
CA ALA A 4 10.77 10.52 -51.45
C ALA A 4 10.93 9.05 -51.01
N LEU A 5 11.75 8.28 -51.74
CA LEU A 5 11.96 6.85 -51.51
C LEU A 5 12.73 6.54 -50.20
N PRO A 6 13.85 7.21 -49.87
CA PRO A 6 14.55 6.95 -48.60
C PRO A 6 13.74 7.40 -47.37
N LEU A 7 12.96 8.48 -47.49
CA LEU A 7 12.06 8.94 -46.42
C LEU A 7 10.96 7.92 -46.14
N LEU A 8 10.36 7.36 -47.19
CA LEU A 8 9.33 6.33 -47.06
C LEU A 8 9.88 5.06 -46.38
N LEU A 9 11.08 4.62 -46.77
CA LEU A 9 11.74 3.46 -46.16
C LEU A 9 12.08 3.70 -44.67
N ALA A 10 12.53 4.90 -44.32
CA ALA A 10 12.80 5.28 -42.93
C ALA A 10 11.54 5.33 -42.07
N VAL A 11 10.42 5.81 -42.62
CA VAL A 11 9.13 5.80 -41.94
C VAL A 11 8.62 4.36 -41.79
N CYS A 12 8.72 3.53 -42.84
CA CYS A 12 8.33 2.13 -42.78
C CYS A 12 9.15 1.33 -41.77
N SER A 13 10.46 1.57 -41.67
CA SER A 13 11.32 0.91 -40.68
C SER A 13 11.01 1.37 -39.26
N LEU A 14 10.75 2.66 -39.06
CA LEU A 14 10.31 3.20 -37.76
C LEU A 14 8.96 2.61 -37.34
N VAL A 15 8.00 2.51 -38.27
CA VAL A 15 6.69 1.86 -38.03
C VAL A 15 6.87 0.38 -37.72
N LEU A 16 7.73 -0.33 -38.43
CA LEU A 16 8.04 -1.74 -38.15
C LEU A 16 8.67 -1.92 -36.77
N VAL A 17 9.60 -1.05 -36.36
CA VAL A 17 10.20 -1.07 -35.02
C VAL A 17 9.16 -0.74 -33.94
N LEU A 18 8.29 0.23 -34.18
CA LEU A 18 7.19 0.55 -33.25
C LEU A 18 6.19 -0.60 -33.15
N LEU A 19 5.87 -1.28 -34.25
CA LEU A 19 4.96 -2.43 -34.28
C LEU A 19 5.58 -3.66 -33.63
N THR A 20 6.90 -3.89 -33.77
CA THR A 20 7.58 -4.99 -33.06
C THR A 20 7.72 -4.69 -31.58
N LEU A 21 7.98 -3.44 -31.18
CA LEU A 21 7.91 -3.00 -29.79
C LEU A 21 6.48 -3.13 -29.22
N LEU A 22 5.45 -2.85 -30.03
CA LEU A 22 4.04 -3.07 -29.69
C LEU A 22 3.69 -4.56 -29.57
N TRP A 23 4.25 -5.42 -30.42
CA TRP A 23 4.05 -6.88 -30.36
C TRP A 23 4.82 -7.53 -29.21
N LEU A 24 5.93 -6.92 -28.81
CA LEU A 24 6.69 -7.23 -27.59
C LEU A 24 6.06 -6.62 -26.33
N LEU A 25 4.95 -5.86 -26.44
CA LEU A 25 4.17 -5.47 -25.27
C LEU A 25 3.80 -6.74 -24.51
N PRO A 26 4.07 -6.79 -23.20
CA PRO A 26 3.86 -8.00 -22.43
C PRO A 26 2.40 -8.42 -22.52
N HIS A 27 2.17 -9.57 -23.15
CA HIS A 27 0.88 -10.22 -23.07
C HIS A 27 0.54 -10.43 -21.57
N PRO A 28 -0.73 -10.25 -21.15
CA PRO A 28 -1.15 -10.28 -19.75
C PRO A 28 -0.94 -11.63 -19.04
N LYS A 29 -0.33 -12.61 -19.72
CA LYS A 29 0.00 -13.94 -19.20
C LYS A 29 1.33 -13.97 -18.44
N CYS A 30 2.23 -13.01 -18.64
CA CYS A 30 3.52 -12.92 -17.94
C CYS A 30 3.52 -11.79 -16.90
N SER A 31 2.95 -12.08 -15.73
CA SER A 31 2.69 -11.10 -14.66
C SER A 31 3.90 -10.21 -14.29
N LEU A 32 5.11 -10.77 -14.19
CA LEU A 32 6.30 -9.99 -13.80
C LEU A 32 6.79 -9.04 -14.90
N ILE A 33 6.73 -9.45 -16.16
CA ILE A 33 7.13 -8.60 -17.29
C ILE A 33 6.12 -7.47 -17.45
N PHE A 34 4.83 -7.75 -17.24
CA PHE A 34 3.77 -6.74 -17.26
C PHE A 34 3.95 -5.70 -16.13
N ILE A 35 4.18 -6.14 -14.88
CA ILE A 35 4.43 -5.23 -13.75
C ILE A 35 5.69 -4.39 -13.99
N ALA A 36 6.78 -5.02 -14.44
CA ALA A 36 8.02 -4.30 -14.72
C ALA A 36 7.84 -3.26 -15.84
N TRP A 37 7.09 -3.60 -16.89
CA TRP A 37 6.79 -2.66 -17.97
C TRP A 37 5.92 -1.47 -17.50
N GLU A 38 4.86 -1.74 -16.72
CA GLU A 38 4.02 -0.69 -16.16
C GLU A 38 4.80 0.24 -15.22
N GLU A 39 5.60 -0.32 -14.30
CA GLU A 39 6.29 0.48 -13.27
C GLU A 39 7.59 1.15 -13.77
N PHE A 40 8.39 0.49 -14.61
CA PHE A 40 9.69 1.03 -15.03
C PHE A 40 9.65 1.81 -16.35
N ILE A 41 8.66 1.58 -17.22
CA ILE A 41 8.60 2.22 -18.54
C ILE A 41 7.37 3.14 -18.66
N LEU A 42 6.17 2.60 -18.46
CA LEU A 42 4.94 3.39 -18.68
C LEU A 42 4.72 4.45 -17.60
N LEU A 43 4.96 4.11 -16.35
CA LEU A 43 4.72 5.03 -15.23
C LEU A 43 5.62 6.27 -15.29
N PRO A 44 6.95 6.19 -15.54
CA PRO A 44 7.78 7.39 -15.70
C PRO A 44 7.33 8.26 -16.87
N VAL A 45 6.98 7.65 -18.01
CA VAL A 45 6.46 8.38 -19.18
C VAL A 45 5.14 9.07 -18.85
N ARG A 46 4.21 8.37 -18.18
CA ARG A 46 2.91 8.92 -17.81
C ARG A 46 3.06 10.04 -16.77
N ASN A 47 3.93 9.86 -15.77
CA ASN A 47 4.19 10.90 -14.78
C ASN A 47 4.81 12.15 -15.42
N LEU A 48 5.72 11.98 -16.39
CA LEU A 48 6.28 13.08 -17.17
C LEU A 48 5.20 13.81 -17.98
N LEU A 49 4.33 13.07 -18.68
CA LEU A 49 3.27 13.65 -19.50
C LEU A 49 2.19 14.35 -18.65
N MET A 50 1.86 13.80 -17.49
CA MET A 50 0.79 14.30 -16.62
C MET A 50 1.27 15.31 -15.56
N GLY A 51 2.59 15.53 -15.43
CA GLY A 51 3.17 16.45 -14.46
C GLY A 51 2.89 16.11 -12.99
N SER A 52 2.52 14.86 -12.69
CA SER A 52 2.10 14.40 -11.36
C SER A 52 2.48 12.93 -11.15
N SER A 53 2.59 12.47 -9.90
CA SER A 53 2.76 11.05 -9.59
C SER A 53 1.43 10.28 -9.72
N LYS A 54 1.50 8.95 -9.83
CA LYS A 54 0.31 8.07 -9.84
C LYS A 54 -0.47 8.23 -8.54
N GLU A 55 0.24 8.35 -7.43
CA GLU A 55 -0.30 8.50 -6.08
C GLU A 55 -1.05 9.82 -5.95
N GLN A 56 -0.51 10.92 -6.50
CA GLN A 56 -1.19 12.21 -6.56
C GLN A 56 -2.46 12.13 -7.41
N ARG A 57 -2.42 11.42 -8.54
CA ARG A 57 -3.62 11.23 -9.38
C ARG A 57 -4.70 10.40 -8.69
N ILE A 58 -4.32 9.39 -7.91
CA ILE A 58 -5.26 8.63 -7.06
C ILE A 58 -5.92 9.58 -6.06
N LEU A 59 -5.14 10.36 -5.31
CA LEU A 59 -5.68 11.34 -4.35
C LEU A 59 -6.64 12.32 -5.03
N GLN A 60 -6.23 12.93 -6.14
CA GLN A 60 -7.08 13.88 -6.88
C GLN A 60 -8.38 13.22 -7.35
N TYR A 61 -8.32 11.96 -7.79
CA TYR A 61 -9.51 11.22 -8.18
C TYR A 61 -10.46 10.99 -7.00
N VAL A 62 -9.93 10.63 -5.81
CA VAL A 62 -10.70 10.54 -4.56
C VAL A 62 -11.37 11.87 -4.23
N LEU A 63 -10.61 12.96 -4.17
CA LEU A 63 -11.13 14.29 -3.82
C LEU A 63 -12.25 14.78 -4.76
N GLN A 64 -12.24 14.33 -6.02
CA GLN A 64 -13.22 14.73 -7.03
C GLN A 64 -14.47 13.84 -7.09
N HIS A 65 -14.36 12.56 -6.73
CA HIS A 65 -15.41 11.58 -7.00
C HIS A 65 -15.96 10.88 -5.76
N ALA A 66 -15.22 10.86 -4.65
CA ALA A 66 -15.67 10.28 -3.39
C ALA A 66 -16.46 11.30 -2.56
N VAL A 67 -17.25 10.80 -1.61
CA VAL A 67 -17.99 11.61 -0.64
C VAL A 67 -17.09 11.86 0.58
N ALA A 68 -16.89 13.12 0.93
CA ALA A 68 -16.12 13.50 2.12
C ALA A 68 -16.79 12.96 3.40
N GLY A 69 -15.99 12.36 4.27
CA GLY A 69 -16.46 11.71 5.50
C GLY A 69 -17.08 10.32 5.30
N ASP A 70 -17.02 9.75 4.10
CA ASP A 70 -17.52 8.40 3.80
C ASP A 70 -16.35 7.47 3.39
N PRO A 71 -15.84 6.64 4.32
CA PRO A 71 -14.77 5.68 4.04
C PRO A 71 -15.10 4.69 2.93
N GLU A 72 -16.34 4.22 2.80
CA GLU A 72 -16.72 3.25 1.77
C GLU A 72 -16.67 3.90 0.38
N SER A 73 -17.17 5.13 0.27
CA SER A 73 -17.06 5.91 -0.98
C SER A 73 -15.60 6.13 -1.41
N VAL A 74 -14.70 6.40 -0.45
CA VAL A 74 -13.26 6.54 -0.71
C VAL A 74 -12.65 5.23 -1.23
N LEU A 75 -12.91 4.10 -0.58
CA LEU A 75 -12.39 2.79 -1.01
C LEU A 75 -12.89 2.42 -2.41
N ASP A 76 -14.18 2.59 -2.65
CA ASP A 76 -14.82 2.30 -3.93
C ASP A 76 -14.25 3.15 -5.07
N THR A 77 -13.93 4.42 -4.77
CA THR A 77 -13.33 5.35 -5.72
C THR A 77 -11.90 4.96 -6.07
N ILE A 78 -11.09 4.54 -5.08
CA ILE A 78 -9.73 4.03 -5.31
C ILE A 78 -9.77 2.74 -6.15
N ASP A 79 -10.62 1.77 -5.79
CA ASP A 79 -10.78 0.52 -6.54
C ASP A 79 -11.25 0.78 -8.00
N THR A 80 -12.13 1.76 -8.20
CA THR A 80 -12.59 2.18 -9.53
C THR A 80 -11.46 2.80 -10.34
N TYR A 81 -10.70 3.73 -9.75
CA TYR A 81 -9.54 4.32 -10.41
C TYR A 81 -8.54 3.25 -10.84
N SER A 82 -8.20 2.34 -9.94
CA SER A 82 -7.17 1.36 -10.21
C SER A 82 -7.58 0.25 -11.18
N SER A 83 -8.87 0.00 -11.32
CA SER A 83 -9.39 -0.95 -12.31
C SER A 83 -9.61 -0.33 -13.69
N GLN A 84 -9.91 0.97 -13.77
CA GLN A 84 -10.31 1.62 -15.03
C GLN A 84 -9.28 2.59 -15.61
N LYS A 85 -8.36 3.12 -14.80
CA LYS A 85 -7.40 4.16 -15.20
C LYS A 85 -5.98 3.63 -15.13
N GLU A 86 -5.49 3.36 -13.93
CA GLU A 86 -4.09 3.02 -13.71
C GLU A 86 -3.94 2.05 -12.54
N TRP A 87 -3.34 0.89 -12.80
CA TRP A 87 -3.10 -0.10 -11.76
C TRP A 87 -2.25 0.49 -10.61
N ALA A 88 -2.63 0.17 -9.37
CA ALA A 88 -1.92 0.58 -8.16
C ALA A 88 -1.79 -0.59 -7.18
N MET A 89 -0.73 -0.56 -6.37
CA MET A 89 -0.29 -1.68 -5.53
C MET A 89 -1.08 -1.92 -4.22
N HIS A 90 -2.24 -1.27 -4.05
CA HIS A 90 -3.07 -1.44 -2.86
C HIS A 90 -3.69 -2.85 -2.78
N VAL A 91 -4.17 -3.22 -1.59
CA VAL A 91 -4.71 -4.56 -1.28
C VAL A 91 -5.85 -4.98 -2.24
N GLY A 92 -6.71 -4.03 -2.61
CA GLY A 92 -7.87 -4.23 -3.48
C GLY A 92 -9.00 -5.03 -2.83
N ARG A 93 -10.20 -4.95 -3.42
CA ARG A 93 -11.46 -5.50 -2.85
C ARG A 93 -11.38 -6.94 -2.33
N LYS A 94 -10.87 -7.88 -3.14
CA LYS A 94 -10.91 -9.32 -2.81
C LYS A 94 -10.09 -9.68 -1.57
N LYS A 95 -8.82 -9.26 -1.52
CA LYS A 95 -7.97 -9.47 -0.33
C LYS A 95 -8.47 -8.64 0.84
N GLY A 96 -8.99 -7.44 0.56
CA GLY A 96 -9.49 -6.56 1.59
C GLY A 96 -10.69 -7.13 2.35
N GLN A 97 -11.55 -7.95 1.73
CA GLN A 97 -12.63 -8.63 2.45
C GLN A 97 -12.10 -9.56 3.55
N ILE A 98 -10.96 -10.21 3.31
CA ILE A 98 -10.29 -11.05 4.32
C ILE A 98 -9.80 -10.18 5.48
N VAL A 99 -9.19 -9.03 5.16
CA VAL A 99 -8.76 -8.06 6.17
C VAL A 99 -9.94 -7.56 6.99
N ASP A 100 -11.06 -7.23 6.34
CA ASP A 100 -12.28 -6.78 7.01
C ASP A 100 -12.79 -7.82 8.02
N THR A 101 -12.86 -9.09 7.61
CA THR A 101 -13.26 -10.20 8.49
C THR A 101 -12.34 -10.29 9.71
N VAL A 102 -11.02 -10.26 9.51
CA VAL A 102 -10.07 -10.38 10.63
C VAL A 102 -10.20 -9.21 11.60
N VAL A 103 -10.33 -7.96 11.11
CA VAL A 103 -10.50 -6.79 11.99
C VAL A 103 -11.81 -6.88 12.78
N GLN A 104 -12.90 -7.32 12.15
CA GLN A 104 -14.19 -7.50 12.82
C GLN A 104 -14.20 -8.61 13.87
N GLU A 105 -13.47 -9.71 13.61
CA GLU A 105 -13.35 -10.83 14.54
C GLU A 105 -12.45 -10.50 15.73
N GLN A 106 -11.29 -9.89 15.48
CA GLN A 106 -10.30 -9.60 16.53
C GLN A 106 -10.64 -8.35 17.34
N ARG A 107 -11.38 -7.39 16.75
CA ARG A 107 -11.73 -6.09 17.37
C ARG A 107 -10.55 -5.42 18.08
N PRO A 108 -9.43 -5.18 17.38
CA PRO A 108 -8.22 -4.64 18.01
C PRO A 108 -8.47 -3.25 18.58
N SER A 109 -7.93 -2.99 19.77
CA SER A 109 -7.87 -1.64 20.37
C SER A 109 -6.70 -0.84 19.82
N VAL A 110 -5.57 -1.50 19.54
CA VAL A 110 -4.40 -0.92 18.89
C VAL A 110 -3.99 -1.76 17.69
N LEU A 111 -4.13 -1.20 16.49
CA LEU A 111 -3.68 -1.80 15.23
C LEU A 111 -2.44 -1.06 14.73
N LEU A 112 -1.41 -1.82 14.32
CA LEU A 112 -0.25 -1.28 13.61
C LEU A 112 -0.26 -1.70 12.14
N GLU A 113 -0.04 -0.77 11.24
CA GLU A 113 0.21 -1.01 9.82
C GLU A 113 1.66 -0.63 9.47
N LEU A 114 2.34 -1.51 8.74
CA LEU A 114 3.63 -1.23 8.12
C LEU A 114 3.45 -1.16 6.59
N GLY A 115 3.49 0.05 6.05
CA GLY A 115 3.28 0.38 4.64
C GLY A 115 1.91 1.00 4.38
N ALA A 116 1.81 2.33 4.39
CA ALA A 116 0.54 3.03 4.17
C ALA A 116 0.23 3.26 2.68
N TYR A 117 1.28 3.47 1.87
CA TYR A 117 1.17 3.90 0.47
C TYR A 117 0.21 5.10 0.31
N CYS A 118 -0.95 4.92 -0.34
CA CYS A 118 -1.97 5.96 -0.52
C CYS A 118 -3.06 5.96 0.57
N GLY A 119 -2.93 5.17 1.63
CA GLY A 119 -3.89 5.13 2.75
C GLY A 119 -5.11 4.23 2.54
N TYR A 120 -5.16 3.42 1.45
CA TYR A 120 -6.30 2.53 1.18
C TYR A 120 -6.55 1.53 2.32
N SER A 121 -5.52 0.78 2.72
CA SER A 121 -5.62 -0.20 3.80
C SER A 121 -5.85 0.46 5.15
N ALA A 122 -5.28 1.65 5.38
CA ALA A 122 -5.56 2.45 6.57
C ALA A 122 -7.05 2.82 6.69
N VAL A 123 -7.64 3.42 5.64
CA VAL A 123 -9.08 3.74 5.60
C VAL A 123 -9.91 2.47 5.76
N ARG A 124 -9.50 1.39 5.09
CA ARG A 124 -10.16 0.09 5.16
C ARG A 124 -10.21 -0.42 6.60
N MET A 125 -9.08 -0.55 7.28
CA MET A 125 -9.07 -1.09 8.65
C MET A 125 -9.75 -0.13 9.63
N ALA A 126 -9.48 1.17 9.54
CA ALA A 126 -9.95 2.16 10.50
C ALA A 126 -11.48 2.36 10.51
N ARG A 127 -12.17 2.18 9.37
CA ARG A 127 -13.64 2.25 9.31
C ARG A 127 -14.34 1.16 10.13
N LEU A 128 -13.64 0.05 10.42
CA LEU A 128 -14.15 -1.10 11.17
C LEU A 128 -13.76 -1.07 12.65
N LEU A 129 -12.87 -0.15 13.06
CA LEU A 129 -12.43 -0.02 14.44
C LEU A 129 -13.55 0.52 15.34
N LEU A 130 -13.55 0.04 16.58
CA LEU A 130 -14.41 0.60 17.63
C LEU A 130 -14.02 2.07 17.92
N PRO A 131 -14.93 2.91 18.44
CA PRO A 131 -14.64 4.33 18.67
C PRO A 131 -13.43 4.63 19.55
N SER A 132 -13.08 3.74 20.48
CA SER A 132 -11.92 3.88 21.37
C SER A 132 -10.63 3.27 20.82
N ALA A 133 -10.70 2.59 19.68
CA ALA A 133 -9.55 1.94 19.06
C ALA A 133 -8.83 2.90 18.12
N ARG A 134 -7.53 2.65 17.92
CA ARG A 134 -6.67 3.46 17.06
C ARG A 134 -5.81 2.63 16.12
N LEU A 135 -5.48 3.22 14.99
CA LEU A 135 -4.57 2.72 13.99
C LEU A 135 -3.32 3.60 13.95
N LEU A 136 -2.14 2.99 14.08
CA LEU A 136 -0.88 3.62 13.74
C LEU A 136 -0.40 3.04 12.40
N THR A 137 -0.11 3.87 11.42
CA THR A 137 0.41 3.43 10.12
C THR A 137 1.77 4.06 9.85
N ILE A 138 2.75 3.26 9.44
CA ILE A 138 4.12 3.68 9.19
C ILE A 138 4.39 3.64 7.69
N GLU A 139 4.82 4.77 7.14
CA GLU A 139 5.18 4.91 5.74
C GLU A 139 6.57 5.53 5.58
N LEU A 140 7.41 4.88 4.77
CA LEU A 140 8.79 5.28 4.54
C LEU A 140 8.87 6.55 3.67
N ASN A 141 8.06 6.62 2.62
CA ASN A 141 8.10 7.70 1.66
C ASN A 141 7.26 8.89 2.17
N PRO A 142 7.85 10.09 2.35
CA PRO A 142 7.14 11.25 2.89
C PRO A 142 5.99 11.74 1.99
N ASP A 143 6.11 11.63 0.66
CA ASP A 143 5.06 12.05 -0.27
C ASP A 143 3.86 11.09 -0.17
N ASN A 144 4.12 9.79 -0.09
CA ASN A 144 3.08 8.78 0.12
C ASN A 144 2.39 8.98 1.47
N ALA A 145 3.16 9.23 2.53
CA ALA A 145 2.60 9.49 3.85
C ALA A 145 1.70 10.74 3.86
N ALA A 146 2.11 11.81 3.17
CA ALA A 146 1.29 13.01 3.01
C ALA A 146 0.00 12.75 2.22
N ILE A 147 0.05 11.85 1.23
CA ILE A 147 -1.14 11.42 0.47
C ILE A 147 -2.05 10.55 1.36
N ALA A 148 -1.49 9.58 2.07
CA ALA A 148 -2.24 8.73 2.99
C ALA A 148 -2.95 9.57 4.07
N GLN A 149 -2.29 10.58 4.63
CA GLN A 149 -2.91 11.50 5.59
C GLN A 149 -4.10 12.23 4.97
N GLN A 150 -3.94 12.79 3.76
CA GLN A 150 -5.05 13.48 3.07
C GLN A 150 -6.22 12.55 2.75
N VAL A 151 -5.95 11.31 2.35
CA VAL A 151 -7.01 10.30 2.10
C VAL A 151 -7.74 9.93 3.38
N VAL A 152 -7.01 9.74 4.49
CA VAL A 152 -7.56 9.47 5.82
C VAL A 152 -8.43 10.63 6.32
N ASP A 153 -7.93 11.86 6.19
CA ASP A 153 -8.64 13.07 6.60
C ASP A 153 -9.93 13.24 5.78
N PHE A 154 -9.83 13.05 4.46
CA PHE A 154 -11.00 13.13 3.57
C PHE A 154 -12.03 12.04 3.89
N ALA A 155 -11.59 10.85 4.30
CA ALA A 155 -12.47 9.77 4.76
C ALA A 155 -13.11 10.03 6.14
N GLY A 156 -12.70 11.09 6.86
CA GLY A 156 -13.23 11.42 8.20
C GLY A 156 -12.68 10.52 9.31
N LEU A 157 -11.48 9.96 9.13
CA LEU A 157 -10.87 8.99 10.05
C LEU A 157 -9.64 9.53 10.80
N GLN A 158 -9.36 10.83 10.68
CA GLN A 158 -8.19 11.50 11.25
C GLN A 158 -8.04 11.34 12.77
N ASP A 159 -9.17 11.22 13.49
CA ASP A 159 -9.15 11.08 14.96
C ASP A 159 -8.74 9.67 15.41
N ARG A 160 -8.73 8.69 14.49
CA ARG A 160 -8.41 7.28 14.79
C ARG A 160 -7.12 6.81 14.17
N VAL A 161 -6.66 7.46 13.10
CA VAL A 161 -5.49 7.04 12.33
C VAL A 161 -4.36 8.05 12.52
N THR A 162 -3.21 7.56 12.97
CA THR A 162 -1.98 8.34 13.02
C THR A 162 -1.02 7.85 11.94
N VAL A 163 -0.70 8.71 10.98
CA VAL A 163 0.29 8.44 9.94
C VAL A 163 1.68 8.86 10.42
N VAL A 164 2.63 7.94 10.41
CA VAL A 164 4.01 8.17 10.86
C VAL A 164 4.95 8.02 9.68
N VAL A 165 5.69 9.10 9.40
CA VAL A 165 6.75 9.09 8.39
C VAL A 165 8.03 8.51 8.97
N GLY A 166 8.58 7.48 8.32
CA GLY A 166 9.87 6.92 8.67
C GLY A 166 10.02 5.43 8.32
N ALA A 167 11.23 4.91 8.47
CA ALA A 167 11.48 3.50 8.27
C ALA A 167 10.98 2.67 9.47
N SER A 168 10.41 1.50 9.21
CA SER A 168 9.86 0.62 10.26
C SER A 168 10.89 0.29 11.34
N GLN A 169 12.15 0.00 10.99
CA GLN A 169 13.22 -0.29 11.95
C GLN A 169 13.49 0.85 12.93
N ASP A 170 13.24 2.09 12.51
CA ASP A 170 13.53 3.26 13.34
C ASP A 170 12.34 3.59 14.22
N ILE A 171 11.12 3.39 13.71
CA ILE A 171 9.87 3.72 14.39
C ILE A 171 9.44 2.64 15.40
N ILE A 172 9.59 1.35 15.07
CA ILE A 172 9.16 0.25 15.96
C ILE A 172 9.76 0.36 17.38
N PRO A 173 11.06 0.65 17.56
CA PRO A 173 11.64 0.83 18.90
C PRO A 173 11.10 2.05 19.67
N GLN A 174 10.43 2.97 18.99
CA GLN A 174 9.87 4.20 19.57
C GLN A 174 8.39 4.07 19.94
N LEU A 175 7.71 2.98 19.57
CA LEU A 175 6.27 2.76 19.78
C LEU A 175 5.82 3.07 21.21
N LYS A 176 6.50 2.50 22.20
CA LYS A 176 6.17 2.69 23.61
C LYS A 176 6.43 4.12 24.10
N LYS A 177 7.60 4.69 23.80
CA LYS A 177 8.04 5.98 24.36
C LYS A 177 7.41 7.18 23.68
N LYS A 178 7.22 7.12 22.36
CA LYS A 178 6.81 8.27 21.54
C LYS A 178 5.34 8.23 21.16
N TYR A 179 4.78 7.04 20.96
CA TYR A 179 3.40 6.86 20.48
C TYR A 179 2.49 6.22 21.53
N ASP A 180 2.98 6.04 22.75
CA ASP A 180 2.24 5.47 23.89
C ASP A 180 1.62 4.10 23.56
N VAL A 181 2.33 3.27 22.79
CA VAL A 181 1.90 1.91 22.40
C VAL A 181 2.66 0.90 23.25
N ASP A 182 1.99 0.33 24.27
CA ASP A 182 2.58 -0.71 25.12
C ASP A 182 2.40 -2.12 24.53
N THR A 183 1.22 -2.39 23.99
CA THR A 183 0.88 -3.65 23.32
C THR A 183 0.20 -3.39 21.97
N LEU A 184 0.32 -4.35 21.07
CA LEU A 184 -0.39 -4.36 19.79
C LEU A 184 -1.34 -5.56 19.77
N ASP A 185 -2.59 -5.32 19.41
CA ASP A 185 -3.59 -6.39 19.28
C ASP A 185 -3.55 -7.00 17.87
N MET A 186 -3.15 -6.21 16.88
CA MET A 186 -3.07 -6.64 15.49
C MET A 186 -1.98 -5.87 14.73
N VAL A 187 -1.25 -6.56 13.85
CA VAL A 187 -0.25 -5.97 12.96
C VAL A 187 -0.55 -6.37 11.51
N PHE A 188 -0.64 -5.38 10.63
CA PHE A 188 -0.80 -5.55 9.19
C PHE A 188 0.52 -5.23 8.48
N LEU A 189 1.07 -6.21 7.76
CA LEU A 189 2.36 -6.10 7.07
C LEU A 189 2.15 -6.02 5.55
N ASP A 190 2.33 -4.84 4.97
CA ASP A 190 2.20 -4.62 3.50
C ASP A 190 3.27 -3.65 2.96
N HIS A 191 4.48 -3.72 3.52
CA HIS A 191 5.64 -2.92 3.10
C HIS A 191 6.63 -3.79 2.28
N TRP A 192 7.94 -3.54 2.45
CA TRP A 192 9.00 -4.29 1.79
C TRP A 192 9.13 -5.71 2.33
N LYS A 193 8.99 -6.72 1.45
CA LYS A 193 8.98 -8.14 1.82
C LYS A 193 10.22 -8.58 2.62
N ASP A 194 11.40 -8.07 2.25
CA ASP A 194 12.67 -8.38 2.93
C ASP A 194 12.71 -7.88 4.38
N ARG A 195 11.76 -7.00 4.76
CA ARG A 195 11.66 -6.43 6.09
C ARG A 195 10.62 -7.14 6.97
N TYR A 196 9.80 -8.04 6.42
CA TYR A 196 8.73 -8.72 7.18
C TYR A 196 9.29 -9.49 8.38
N LEU A 197 10.27 -10.38 8.16
CA LEU A 197 10.89 -11.16 9.22
C LEU A 197 11.61 -10.28 10.26
N PRO A 198 12.57 -9.42 9.86
CA PRO A 198 13.30 -8.61 10.84
C PRO A 198 12.38 -7.63 11.60
N ASP A 199 11.32 -7.10 10.99
CA ASP A 199 10.37 -6.23 11.71
C ASP A 199 9.46 -7.00 12.66
N THR A 200 9.06 -8.22 12.29
CA THR A 200 8.32 -9.10 13.21
C THR A 200 9.15 -9.42 14.45
N LEU A 201 10.44 -9.76 14.26
CA LEU A 201 11.38 -9.98 15.38
C LEU A 201 11.58 -8.71 16.20
N LEU A 202 11.68 -7.54 15.55
CA LEU A 202 11.84 -6.27 16.23
C LEU A 202 10.62 -5.89 17.06
N LEU A 203 9.40 -6.17 16.55
CA LEU A 203 8.15 -5.99 17.28
C LEU A 203 8.08 -6.90 18.51
N GLU A 204 8.47 -8.17 18.36
CA GLU A 204 8.56 -9.09 19.49
C GLU A 204 9.49 -8.53 20.57
N VAL A 205 10.72 -8.12 20.23
CA VAL A 205 11.66 -7.59 21.23
C VAL A 205 11.19 -6.25 21.83
N SER A 206 10.65 -5.35 21.01
CA SER A 206 10.30 -3.98 21.45
C SER A 206 9.08 -3.95 22.38
N LEU A 207 8.17 -4.90 22.24
CA LEU A 207 6.92 -4.96 23.03
C LEU A 207 6.99 -5.97 24.18
N THR A 208 7.97 -6.87 24.20
CA THR A 208 8.13 -7.87 25.28
C THR A 208 8.84 -7.37 26.52
N HIS A 209 9.47 -6.19 26.51
CA HIS A 209 10.13 -5.62 27.70
C HIS A 209 9.14 -5.06 28.77
N GLY A 210 7.86 -5.45 28.70
CA GLY A 210 6.86 -5.30 29.77
C GLY A 210 6.07 -6.56 30.10
N CYS A 211 6.29 -7.69 29.39
CA CYS A 211 5.53 -8.93 29.54
C CYS A 211 6.42 -10.06 30.06
N GLN A 212 6.21 -10.46 31.31
CA GLN A 212 6.65 -11.75 31.83
C GLN A 212 5.85 -12.84 31.11
N TRP A 213 6.43 -13.46 30.08
CA TRP A 213 5.84 -14.62 29.44
C TRP A 213 5.82 -15.77 30.45
N ALA A 214 4.64 -16.14 30.94
CA ALA A 214 4.43 -17.44 31.55
C ALA A 214 4.56 -18.49 30.45
N SER A 215 5.79 -18.98 30.23
CA SER A 215 6.02 -20.16 29.40
C SER A 215 5.29 -21.33 30.05
N ALA A 216 4.28 -21.90 29.37
CA ALA A 216 3.73 -23.19 29.75
C ALA A 216 4.87 -24.22 29.78
N PRO A 217 4.93 -25.11 30.79
CA PRO A 217 5.98 -26.10 30.88
C PRO A 217 5.94 -26.98 29.63
N LYS A 218 7.09 -27.11 28.95
CA LYS A 218 7.25 -28.02 27.83
C LYS A 218 6.86 -29.43 28.29
N SER A 219 5.69 -29.90 27.88
CA SER A 219 5.32 -31.30 28.01
C SER A 219 6.35 -32.13 27.23
N GLN A 220 7.03 -33.02 27.94
CA GLN A 220 7.97 -33.98 27.36
C GLN A 220 7.24 -34.80 26.30
N VAL A 221 7.66 -34.69 25.04
CA VAL A 221 7.22 -35.56 23.96
C VAL A 221 7.91 -36.92 24.19
N PRO A 222 7.18 -38.03 24.37
CA PRO A 222 7.79 -39.36 24.45
C PRO A 222 8.38 -39.71 23.09
N GLN A 223 9.64 -40.16 23.08
CA GLN A 223 10.25 -40.76 21.90
C GLN A 223 9.55 -42.11 21.64
N LEU A 224 9.02 -42.27 20.43
CA LEU A 224 8.71 -43.55 19.81
C LEU A 224 9.56 -43.67 18.54
#